data_AF-A2H8K0-F1
#
_entry.id   AF-A2H8K0-F1
#
_cell.length_a   1.000
_cell.length_b   1.000
_cell.length_c   1.000
_cell.angle_alpha   90.00
_cell.angle_beta   90.00
_cell.angle_gamma   90.00
#
_symmetry.space_group_name_H-M   'P 1'
#
loop_
_entity.id
_entity.type
_entity.pdbx_description
1 polymer ?
#
loop_
_entity_poly.entity_id
_entity_poly.type
_entity_poly.pdbx_seq_one_letter_code
_entity_poly.pdbx_strand_id
1 'polypeptide(L)'
;MSYKLSIIGSGNFGSCIARHCAANIKNVPSMDQHIKMWVLEEVVNGESLIHTINTTHENIKYLPGYNLGENVEAIGDVVECCDADFFIFVVPHQFLPATLEKMKGHVKKTAT
;
A
#
# COMPACT_ATOMS: atom_id res chain seq x y z
N MET A 1 21.00 2.75 6.31
CA MET A 1 19.55 2.91 6.53
C MET A 1 18.87 2.75 5.18
N SER A 2 17.72 2.08 5.14
CA SER A 2 16.90 1.94 3.93
C SER A 2 15.66 2.81 4.06
N TYR A 3 15.26 3.49 2.98
CA TYR A 3 14.06 4.29 2.92
C TYR A 3 12.83 3.42 2.66
N LYS A 4 11.78 3.60 3.46
CA LYS A 4 10.54 2.85 3.36
C LYS A 4 9.50 3.59 2.51
N LEU A 5 8.78 2.84 1.68
CA LEU A 5 7.67 3.35 0.86
C LEU A 5 6.35 2.76 1.34
N SER A 6 5.36 3.63 1.55
CA SER A 6 3.96 3.25 1.74
C SER A 6 3.07 3.82 0.64
N ILE A 7 2.15 3.00 0.16
CA ILE A 7 1.11 3.38 -0.80
C ILE A 7 -0.20 3.48 -0.05
N ILE A 8 -0.79 4.67 -0.07
CA ILE A 8 -2.06 4.94 0.60
C ILE A 8 -3.15 4.83 -0.46
N GLY A 9 -3.81 3.67 -0.52
CA GLY A 9 -4.89 3.36 -1.44
C GLY A 9 -4.65 2.10 -2.29
N SER A 10 -5.69 1.28 -2.41
CA SER A 10 -5.64 -0.05 -3.02
C SER A 10 -6.63 -0.24 -4.18
N GLY A 11 -7.13 0.85 -4.76
CA GLY A 11 -7.98 0.79 -5.95
C GLY A 11 -7.21 0.28 -7.18
N ASN A 12 -7.82 0.36 -8.36
CA ASN A 12 -7.20 -0.13 -9.60
C ASN A 12 -5.84 0.55 -9.85
N PHE A 13 -5.81 1.89 -9.84
CA PHE A 13 -4.58 2.64 -10.04
C PHE A 13 -3.57 2.44 -8.90
N GLY A 14 -4.04 2.38 -7.64
CA GLY A 14 -3.17 2.11 -6.49
C GLY A 14 -2.47 0.74 -6.58
N SER A 15 -3.20 -0.28 -7.02
CA SER A 15 -2.65 -1.62 -7.28
C SER A 15 -1.65 -1.62 -8.43
N CYS A 16 -1.93 -0.88 -9.51
CA CYS A 16 -1.00 -0.74 -10.64
C CYS A 16 0.31 -0.06 -10.19
N ILE A 17 0.21 1.02 -9.41
CA ILE A 17 1.37 1.72 -8.86
C ILE A 17 2.15 0.81 -7.90
N ALA A 18 1.47 0.08 -7.01
CA ALA A 18 2.11 -0.87 -6.10
C ALA A 18 2.94 -1.90 -6.84
N ARG A 19 2.38 -2.51 -7.88
CA ARG A 19 3.11 -3.45 -8.75
C ARG A 19 4.35 -2.82 -9.39
N HIS A 20 4.24 -1.62 -9.96
CA HIS A 20 5.37 -0.97 -10.62
C HIS A 20 6.46 -0.56 -9.63
N CYS A 21 6.08 0.00 -8.48
CA CYS A 21 7.01 0.31 -7.41
C CYS A 21 7.71 -0.95 -6.92
N ALA A 22 6.98 -2.03 -6.65
CA ALA A 22 7.52 -3.30 -6.17
C ALA A 22 8.56 -3.91 -7.12
N ALA A 23 8.35 -3.77 -8.44
CA ALA A 23 9.33 -4.19 -9.45
C ALA A 23 10.58 -3.28 -9.46
N ASN A 24 10.40 -1.97 -9.33
CA ASN A 24 11.48 -0.99 -9.47
C ASN A 24 12.40 -0.91 -8.25
N ILE A 25 11.86 -1.01 -7.02
CA ILE A 25 12.66 -0.87 -5.79
C ILE A 25 13.74 -1.95 -5.64
N LYS A 26 13.59 -3.09 -6.32
CA LYS A 26 14.60 -4.16 -6.42
C LYS A 26 15.93 -3.68 -6.98
N ASN A 27 15.90 -2.60 -7.75
CA ASN A 27 17.08 -1.99 -8.38
C ASN A 27 17.56 -0.73 -7.65
N VAL A 28 17.01 -0.42 -6.46
CA VAL A 28 17.34 0.78 -5.67
C VAL A 28 17.87 0.36 -4.30
N PRO A 29 19.21 0.23 -4.13
CA PRO A 29 19.81 -0.31 -2.90
C PRO A 29 19.50 0.48 -1.62
N SER A 30 19.11 1.76 -1.76
CA SER A 30 18.74 2.61 -0.63
C SER A 30 17.29 2.47 -0.19
N MET A 31 16.47 1.65 -0.87
CA MET A 31 15.05 1.45 -0.53
C MET A 31 14.86 0.13 0.22
N ASP A 32 13.96 0.13 1.22
CA ASP A 32 13.42 -1.09 1.78
C ASP A 32 12.76 -1.89 0.66
N GLN A 33 12.99 -3.20 0.68
CA GLN A 33 12.51 -4.07 -0.38
C GLN A 33 11.03 -4.42 -0.22
N HIS A 34 10.43 -4.14 0.93
CA HIS A 34 9.00 -4.32 1.18
C HIS A 34 8.24 -2.99 1.07
N ILE A 35 7.08 -3.05 0.44
CA ILE A 35 6.14 -1.92 0.30
C ILE A 35 4.89 -2.24 1.08
N LYS A 36 4.48 -1.33 1.95
CA LYS A 36 3.16 -1.39 2.57
C LYS A 36 2.14 -0.71 1.68
N MET A 37 1.03 -1.38 1.42
CA MET A 37 -0.12 -0.83 0.69
C MET A 37 -1.33 -0.82 1.62
N TRP A 38 -1.83 0.37 1.94
CA TRP A 38 -3.04 0.50 2.73
C TRP A 38 -4.26 0.07 1.90
N VAL A 39 -4.98 -0.92 2.41
CA VAL A 39 -6.20 -1.48 1.83
C VAL A 39 -7.34 -1.23 2.82
N LEU A 40 -8.39 -0.56 2.36
CA LEU A 40 -9.61 -0.46 3.15
C LEU A 40 -10.21 -1.87 3.31
N GLU A 41 -10.52 -2.29 4.53
CA GLU A 41 -11.05 -3.63 4.80
C GLU A 41 -12.34 -3.87 4.01
N GLU A 42 -12.35 -4.97 3.25
CA GLU A 42 -13.46 -5.37 2.40
C GLU A 42 -13.50 -6.90 2.30
N VAL A 43 -14.72 -7.46 2.26
CA VAL A 43 -14.92 -8.90 2.03
C VAL A 43 -15.27 -9.14 0.57
N VAL A 44 -14.50 -9.98 -0.11
CA VAL A 44 -14.67 -10.37 -1.51
C VAL A 44 -14.76 -11.89 -1.58
N ASN A 45 -15.82 -12.42 -2.18
CA ASN A 45 -16.08 -13.86 -2.27
C ASN A 45 -16.05 -14.60 -0.91
N GLY A 46 -16.40 -13.91 0.18
CA GLY A 46 -16.41 -14.48 1.53
C GLY A 46 -15.07 -14.40 2.28
N GLU A 47 -14.02 -13.85 1.67
CA GLU A 47 -12.71 -13.68 2.29
C GLU A 47 -12.31 -12.20 2.39
N SER A 48 -11.45 -11.87 3.37
CA SER A 48 -10.88 -10.53 3.48
C SER A 48 -9.98 -10.25 2.28
N LEU A 49 -10.19 -9.11 1.61
CA LEU A 49 -9.36 -8.68 0.49
C LEU A 49 -7.89 -8.53 0.90
N ILE A 50 -7.62 -8.12 2.14
CA ILE A 50 -6.25 -8.02 2.68
C ILE A 50 -5.62 -9.41 2.74
N HIS A 51 -6.36 -10.38 3.30
CA HIS A 51 -5.90 -11.77 3.35
C HIS A 51 -5.63 -12.33 1.96
N THR A 52 -6.57 -12.13 1.02
CA THR A 52 -6.40 -12.60 -0.36
C THR A 52 -5.20 -11.94 -1.03
N ILE A 53 -4.98 -10.64 -0.87
CA ILE A 53 -3.80 -9.95 -1.44
C ILE A 53 -2.51 -10.51 -0.84
N ASN A 54 -2.43 -10.67 0.48
CA ASN A 54 -1.20 -11.15 1.12
C ASN A 54 -0.87 -12.62 0.84
N THR A 55 -1.87 -13.42 0.48
CA THR A 55 -1.68 -14.85 0.16
C THR A 55 -1.43 -15.10 -1.32
N THR A 56 -2.14 -14.38 -2.20
CA THR A 56 -2.08 -14.60 -3.66
C THR A 56 -1.20 -13.59 -4.38
N HIS A 57 -0.81 -12.50 -3.70
CA HIS A 57 -0.18 -11.33 -4.27
C HIS A 57 -1.01 -10.73 -5.43
N GLU A 58 -2.33 -10.81 -5.36
CA GLU A 58 -3.23 -10.26 -6.38
C GLU A 58 -4.38 -9.49 -5.72
N ASN A 59 -4.69 -8.32 -6.27
CA ASN A 59 -5.92 -7.60 -5.92
C ASN A 59 -7.06 -8.05 -6.85
N ILE A 60 -7.69 -9.17 -6.50
CA ILE A 60 -8.71 -9.84 -7.31
C ILE A 60 -9.93 -8.96 -7.63
N LYS A 61 -10.15 -7.90 -6.86
CA LYS A 61 -11.28 -6.98 -7.06
C LYS A 61 -10.93 -5.82 -7.98
N TYR A 62 -9.78 -5.20 -7.76
CA TYR A 62 -9.45 -3.92 -8.40
C TYR A 62 -8.43 -4.05 -9.54
N LEU A 63 -7.64 -5.12 -9.58
CA LEU A 63 -6.67 -5.41 -10.64
C LEU A 63 -6.53 -6.92 -10.90
N PRO A 64 -7.63 -7.59 -11.33
CA PRO A 64 -7.64 -9.05 -11.52
C PRO A 64 -6.68 -9.51 -12.61
N GLY A 65 -6.03 -10.66 -12.39
CA GLY A 65 -5.08 -11.28 -13.31
C GLY A 65 -3.66 -10.71 -13.25
N TYR A 66 -3.38 -9.78 -12.35
CA TYR A 66 -2.06 -9.13 -12.22
C TYR A 66 -1.46 -9.32 -10.83
N ASN A 67 -0.36 -10.06 -10.76
CA ASN A 67 0.45 -10.20 -9.56
C ASN A 67 1.10 -8.85 -9.15
N LEU A 68 1.00 -8.46 -7.88
CA LEU A 68 1.54 -7.22 -7.31
C LEU A 68 3.01 -7.33 -6.92
N GLY A 69 3.53 -8.55 -6.77
CA GLY A 69 4.84 -8.87 -6.25
C GLY A 69 4.77 -9.35 -4.79
N GLU A 70 5.62 -10.31 -4.44
CA GLU A 70 5.73 -10.88 -3.09
C GLU A 70 6.13 -9.85 -2.02
N ASN A 71 6.71 -8.74 -2.47
CA ASN A 71 7.19 -7.66 -1.64
C ASN A 71 6.18 -6.50 -1.46
N VAL A 72 4.90 -6.73 -1.79
CA VAL A 72 3.78 -5.85 -1.45
C VAL A 72 2.98 -6.49 -0.32
N GLU A 73 2.89 -5.79 0.81
CA GLU A 73 2.11 -6.18 1.97
C GLU A 73 0.85 -5.31 2.07
N ALA A 74 -0.33 -5.94 2.00
CA ALA A 74 -1.61 -5.30 2.26
C ALA A 74 -1.82 -5.08 3.77
N ILE A 75 -2.13 -3.83 4.13
CA ILE A 75 -2.29 -3.39 5.51
C ILE A 75 -3.68 -2.77 5.70
N GLY A 76 -4.41 -3.19 6.74
CA GLY A 76 -5.77 -2.70 7.02
C GLY A 76 -5.81 -1.37 7.78
N ASP A 77 -4.86 -1.15 8.69
CA ASP A 77 -4.75 0.10 9.44
C ASP A 77 -3.73 1.05 8.80
N VAL A 78 -4.20 2.23 8.38
CA VAL A 78 -3.34 3.25 7.76
C VAL A 78 -2.25 3.75 8.72
N VAL A 79 -2.44 3.65 10.03
CA VAL A 79 -1.43 4.01 11.03
C VAL A 79 -0.19 3.11 10.91
N GLU A 80 -0.36 1.82 10.60
CA GLU A 80 0.74 0.90 10.37
C GLU A 80 1.55 1.20 9.10
N CYS A 81 0.97 1.96 8.17
CA CYS A 81 1.66 2.48 6.99
C CYS A 81 2.44 3.78 7.27
N CYS A 82 2.27 4.40 8.45
CA CYS A 82 2.90 5.69 8.77
C CYS A 82 4.40 5.60 9.10
N ASP A 83 4.92 4.40 9.38
CA ASP A 83 6.37 4.14 9.47
C ASP A 83 6.99 4.03 8.06
N ALA A 84 6.87 5.11 7.28
CA ALA A 84 7.46 5.25 5.96
C ALA A 84 8.23 6.56 5.82
N ASP A 85 9.17 6.59 4.87
CA ASP A 85 9.93 7.78 4.51
C ASP A 85 9.33 8.46 3.26
N PHE A 86 8.67 7.67 2.40
CA PHE A 86 7.94 8.15 1.23
C PHE A 86 6.49 7.65 1.23
N PHE A 87 5.57 8.53 0.85
CA PHE A 87 4.15 8.19 0.68
C PHE A 87 3.66 8.43 -0.74
N ILE A 88 2.92 7.47 -1.30
CA ILE A 88 2.15 7.68 -2.54
C ILE A 88 0.66 7.65 -2.20
N PHE A 89 0.01 8.82 -2.25
CA PHE A 89 -1.42 8.94 -2.01
C PHE A 89 -2.21 8.72 -3.31
N VAL A 90 -2.95 7.61 -3.35
CA VAL A 90 -3.74 7.14 -4.51
C VAL A 90 -5.13 6.71 -4.05
N VAL A 91 -5.74 7.53 -3.20
CA VAL A 91 -7.13 7.39 -2.74
C VAL A 91 -8.06 8.33 -3.51
N PRO A 92 -9.34 7.97 -3.70
CA PRO A 92 -10.35 8.93 -4.11
C PRO A 92 -10.37 10.15 -3.19
N HIS A 93 -10.48 11.36 -3.76
CA HIS A 93 -10.37 12.63 -3.03
C HIS A 93 -11.32 12.73 -1.82
N GLN A 94 -12.51 12.15 -1.91
CA GLN A 94 -13.51 12.14 -0.85
C GLN A 94 -13.05 11.44 0.44
N PHE A 95 -12.12 10.48 0.34
CA PHE A 95 -11.62 9.72 1.50
C PHE A 95 -10.37 10.34 2.10
N LEU A 96 -9.65 11.17 1.34
CA LEU A 96 -8.38 11.75 1.75
C LEU A 96 -8.44 12.48 3.10
N PRO A 97 -9.42 13.37 3.40
CA PRO A 97 -9.45 14.06 4.69
C PRO A 97 -9.55 13.11 5.89
N ALA A 98 -10.42 12.10 5.81
CA ALA A 98 -10.60 11.12 6.89
C ALA A 98 -9.36 10.24 7.06
N THR A 99 -8.70 9.87 5.97
CA THR A 99 -7.43 9.13 6.00
C THR A 99 -6.32 9.95 6.65
N LEU A 100 -6.17 11.22 6.27
CA LEU A 100 -5.14 12.11 6.82
C LEU A 100 -5.33 12.35 8.32
N GLU A 101 -6.58 12.50 8.81
CA GLU A 101 -6.81 12.65 10.25
C GLU A 101 -6.42 11.41 11.06
N LYS A 102 -6.57 10.19 10.51
CA LYS A 102 -6.04 8.97 11.16
C LYS A 102 -4.52 8.95 11.22
N MET A 103 -3.86 9.41 10.15
CA MET A 103 -2.38 9.42 10.05
C MET A 103 -1.73 10.52 10.91
N LYS A 104 -2.48 11.56 11.26
CA LYS A 104 -1.98 12.71 12.02
C LYS A 104 -1.35 12.29 13.35
N GLY A 105 -0.12 12.77 13.59
CA GLY A 105 0.66 12.41 14.77
C GLY A 105 1.44 11.10 14.66
N HIS A 106 1.20 10.29 13.63
CA HIS A 106 1.87 9.00 13.41
C HIS A 106 2.94 9.05 12.31
N VAL A 107 2.92 10.05 11.43
CA VAL A 107 3.88 10.21 10.32
C VAL A 107 5.23 10.72 10.83
N LYS A 108 6.33 10.16 10.31
CA LYS A 108 7.69 10.65 10.61
C LYS A 108 7.84 12.11 10.19
N LYS A 109 8.48 12.91 11.04
CA LYS A 109 8.78 14.33 10.73
C LYS A 109 9.67 14.52 9.50
N THR A 110 10.42 13.49 9.12
CA THR A 110 11.35 13.49 7.98
C THR A 110 10.74 12.87 6.72
N ALA A 111 9.50 12.38 6.77
CA ALA A 111 8.87 11.78 5.60
C ALA A 111 8.53 12.84 4.55
N THR A 112 8.51 12.42 3.28
CA THR A 112 8.16 13.22 2.10
C THR A 112 7.02 12.60 1.33
#